data_AF-A0A815JLS7-F1
#
_entry.id   AF-A0A815JLS7-F1
#
_cell.length_a   1.000
_cell.length_b   1.000
_cell.length_c   1.000
_cell.angle_alpha   90.00
_cell.angle_beta   90.00
_cell.angle_gamma   90.00
#
_symmetry.space_group_name_H-M   'P 1'
#
loop_
_entity.id
_entity.type
_entity.pdbx_description
1 polymer ?
#
loop_
_entity_poly.entity_id
_entity_poly.type
_entity_poly.pdbx_seq_one_letter_code
_entity_poly.pdbx_strand_id
1 'polypeptide(L)'
;MPATASSAPLAILSLTKSEFIESGYQKTAVVVVDENIYASLLKEKERDCSSNSPQQFKDILLWPGDWHFVKNLFGIIGKFISGSGLEYILQVLYDSSVVNGILGVYNVDRTFRAYTLLYTALFVLQLEVFINEHPENNVELQLIINEMKSSLTNIHKPNDDNHKQKLYEISRNACEILKLMSVLNDYDNWRKIKAEKCIMFKYYDYLLNNLLQPLFALYIATRTNNFVVRNKQWRYFLPFFFAFNHTNYARMESHHIYELSQMNTNDLQELSNNWTVSMKGRTFSSIACDYAIETTQNKDFKGPSGLSGHMDADLRTAWSLSSTWCAEVLNIVDELSNTKQTNDHHIQATPSRTPTDNNDLMKLITVFKTDNPFQCQTKDFYKILSGIKLPNDIVSELCGASAKFIPTANAFIKEHLIEKRSTVFTTIHKGNVRLLTSSVSPEKTLTVINNNDEKLFKSPMYYSAFRLNIKLEILSTYEFTTPPPSFINKNEPTFQQKSSLIPFISDYFPQTITNSFSQQPSVIIVDGDQLLSK
;
A
#
# COMPACT_ATOMS: atom_id res chain seq x y z
N MET A 1 20.56 36.45 -8.40
CA MET A 1 19.08 36.49 -8.33
C MET A 1 18.61 35.09 -7.99
N PRO A 2 17.82 34.88 -6.93
CA PRO A 2 17.45 33.54 -6.52
C PRO A 2 16.39 32.98 -7.47
N ALA A 3 16.66 31.79 -8.02
CA ALA A 3 15.68 31.03 -8.78
C ALA A 3 14.47 30.74 -7.88
N THR A 4 13.34 31.35 -8.21
CA THR A 4 12.06 31.02 -7.61
C THR A 4 11.72 29.57 -7.96
N ALA A 5 11.10 28.83 -7.02
CA ALA A 5 10.70 27.42 -7.15
C ALA A 5 9.82 27.05 -8.38
N SER A 6 9.54 28.00 -9.28
CA SER A 6 8.82 27.79 -10.54
C SER A 6 9.71 27.32 -11.71
N SER A 7 11.04 27.27 -11.59
CA SER A 7 11.92 26.92 -12.72
C SER A 7 12.13 25.41 -12.91
N ALA A 8 12.18 24.62 -11.83
CA ALA A 8 12.52 23.19 -11.93
C ALA A 8 11.47 22.36 -12.68
N PRO A 9 10.15 22.48 -12.44
CA PRO A 9 9.14 21.71 -13.18
C PRO A 9 9.17 22.02 -14.69
N LEU A 10 9.34 23.28 -15.06
CA LEU A 10 9.44 23.69 -16.45
C LEU A 10 10.69 23.12 -17.11
N ALA A 11 11.82 23.14 -16.40
CA ALA A 11 13.07 22.56 -16.89
C ALA A 11 12.97 21.04 -17.11
N ILE A 12 12.21 20.31 -16.27
CA ILE A 12 11.94 18.87 -16.47
C ILE A 12 11.26 18.66 -17.81
N LEU A 13 10.13 19.33 -18.02
CA LEU A 13 9.34 19.18 -19.23
C LEU A 13 10.13 19.60 -20.48
N SER A 14 10.89 20.70 -20.39
CA SER A 14 11.74 21.16 -21.48
C SER A 14 12.84 20.17 -21.83
N LEU A 15 13.55 19.61 -20.85
CA LEU A 15 14.60 18.62 -21.09
C LEU A 15 14.03 17.33 -21.68
N THR A 16 12.93 16.81 -21.09
CA THR A 16 12.26 15.60 -21.61
C THR A 16 11.88 15.79 -23.08
N LYS A 17 11.32 16.94 -23.43
CA LYS A 17 10.96 17.25 -24.81
C LYS A 17 12.17 17.28 -25.73
N SER A 18 13.23 18.02 -25.36
CA SER A 18 14.41 18.18 -26.21
C SER A 18 15.17 16.87 -26.40
N GLU A 19 15.31 16.06 -25.34
CA GLU A 19 16.12 14.84 -25.38
C GLU A 19 15.41 13.65 -26.02
N PHE A 20 14.08 13.54 -25.90
CA PHE A 20 13.35 12.34 -26.33
C PHE A 20 12.42 12.57 -27.52
N ILE A 21 11.79 13.75 -27.61
CA ILE A 21 10.79 14.02 -28.64
C ILE A 21 11.44 14.69 -29.85
N GLU A 22 12.15 15.79 -29.64
CA GLU A 22 12.76 16.57 -30.74
C GLU A 22 13.97 15.86 -31.37
N SER A 23 14.64 15.00 -30.62
CA SER A 23 15.68 14.08 -31.10
C SER A 23 15.15 12.95 -31.99
N GLY A 24 13.81 12.79 -32.07
CA GLY A 24 13.14 11.80 -32.90
C GLY A 24 13.09 10.37 -32.31
N TYR A 25 13.50 10.18 -31.05
CA TYR A 25 13.46 8.86 -30.42
C TYR A 25 12.03 8.38 -30.12
N GLN A 26 11.14 9.28 -29.71
CA GLN A 26 9.77 8.96 -29.33
C GLN A 26 8.78 10.06 -29.73
N LYS A 27 7.54 9.67 -30.00
CA LYS A 27 6.46 10.61 -30.29
C LYS A 27 5.80 11.16 -29.01
N THR A 28 5.67 10.32 -27.99
CA THR A 28 5.05 10.64 -26.70
C THR A 28 6.00 10.21 -25.59
N ALA A 29 6.28 11.09 -24.63
CA ALA A 29 7.13 10.79 -23.47
C ALA A 29 6.27 10.60 -22.21
N VAL A 30 6.56 9.58 -21.39
CA VAL A 30 5.84 9.31 -20.13
C VAL A 30 6.75 9.68 -18.96
N VAL A 31 6.28 10.60 -18.12
CA VAL A 31 7.06 11.13 -16.99
C VAL A 31 6.42 10.67 -15.68
N VAL A 32 7.07 9.71 -15.01
CA VAL A 32 6.60 9.12 -13.74
C VAL A 32 7.05 9.99 -12.57
N VAL A 33 6.11 10.46 -11.75
CA VAL A 33 6.40 11.41 -10.67
C VAL A 33 5.55 11.18 -9.42
N ASP A 34 6.05 11.66 -8.28
CA ASP A 34 5.28 11.73 -7.04
C ASP A 34 4.19 12.80 -7.08
N GLU A 35 3.35 12.84 -6.04
CA GLU A 35 2.21 13.76 -5.92
C GLU A 35 2.60 15.25 -6.05
N ASN A 36 3.68 15.68 -5.39
CA ASN A 36 4.06 17.09 -5.30
C ASN A 36 4.61 17.58 -6.64
N ILE A 37 5.44 16.77 -7.27
CA ILE A 37 6.02 17.04 -8.58
C ILE A 37 4.90 16.97 -9.63
N TYR A 38 4.01 15.97 -9.57
CA TYR A 38 2.85 15.87 -10.48
C TYR A 38 2.00 17.14 -10.45
N ALA A 39 1.62 17.61 -9.26
CA ALA A 39 0.82 18.81 -9.12
C ALA A 39 1.50 20.06 -9.69
N SER A 40 2.83 20.14 -9.59
CA SER A 40 3.61 21.26 -10.11
C SER A 40 3.73 21.20 -11.63
N LEU A 41 4.07 20.03 -12.19
CA LEU A 41 4.14 19.81 -13.64
C LEU A 41 2.79 20.02 -14.32
N LEU A 42 1.70 19.58 -13.68
CA LEU A 42 0.35 19.78 -14.19
C LEU A 42 -0.01 21.27 -14.29
N LYS A 43 0.41 22.11 -13.33
CA LYS A 43 0.22 23.57 -13.44
C LYS A 43 0.92 24.15 -14.67
N GLU A 44 2.16 23.74 -14.91
CA GLU A 44 2.90 24.23 -16.07
C GLU A 44 2.28 23.75 -17.38
N LYS A 45 1.83 22.48 -17.43
CA LYS A 45 1.14 21.92 -18.58
C LYS A 45 -0.19 22.64 -18.86
N GLU A 46 -1.00 22.95 -17.84
CA GLU A 46 -2.24 23.73 -18.00
C GLU A 46 -1.97 25.15 -18.51
N ARG A 47 -0.91 25.81 -18.03
CA ARG A 47 -0.51 27.15 -18.52
C ARG A 47 -0.11 27.11 -19.99
N ASP A 48 0.69 26.12 -20.38
CA ASP A 48 1.11 25.90 -21.76
C ASP A 48 -0.10 25.67 -22.67
N CYS A 49 -1.05 24.83 -22.24
CA CYS A 49 -2.29 24.55 -22.97
C CYS A 49 -3.21 25.77 -23.13
N SER A 50 -3.12 26.73 -22.22
CA SER A 50 -3.92 27.96 -22.22
C SER A 50 -3.25 29.10 -22.99
N SER A 51 -2.00 28.93 -23.42
CA SER A 51 -1.27 29.94 -24.17
C SER A 51 -1.65 29.92 -25.66
N ASN A 52 -1.59 31.07 -26.35
CA ASN A 52 -1.78 31.15 -27.82
C ASN A 52 -0.59 30.58 -28.61
N SER A 53 0.38 29.97 -27.94
CA SER A 53 1.59 29.39 -28.51
C SER A 53 1.36 27.91 -28.86
N PRO A 54 2.24 27.29 -29.68
CA PRO A 54 2.20 25.84 -29.87
C PRO A 54 2.33 25.15 -28.52
N GLN A 55 1.39 24.28 -28.18
CA GLN A 55 1.38 23.51 -26.92
C GLN A 55 2.66 22.68 -26.83
N GLN A 56 3.64 23.18 -26.07
CA GLN A 56 4.99 22.64 -26.00
C GLN A 56 5.02 21.27 -25.33
N PHE A 57 4.07 20.99 -24.43
CA PHE A 57 4.05 19.79 -23.59
C PHE A 57 2.88 18.84 -23.90
N LYS A 58 2.24 19.00 -25.07
CA LYS A 58 1.10 18.14 -25.48
C LYS A 58 1.49 16.65 -25.61
N ASP A 59 2.73 16.39 -25.97
CA ASP A 59 3.27 15.05 -26.25
C ASP A 59 3.94 14.43 -25.00
N ILE A 60 3.77 15.05 -23.83
CA ILE A 60 4.26 14.52 -22.55
C ILE A 60 3.05 14.03 -21.73
N LEU A 61 3.01 12.75 -21.36
CA LEU A 61 2.06 12.21 -20.40
C LEU A 61 2.65 12.29 -18.99
N LEU A 62 1.89 12.87 -18.06
CA LEU A 62 2.24 12.82 -16.63
C LEU A 62 1.68 11.51 -16.04
N TRP A 63 2.55 10.68 -15.49
CA TRP A 63 2.20 9.39 -14.90
C TRP A 63 2.34 9.44 -13.37
N PRO A 64 1.26 9.25 -12.60
CA PRO A 64 1.35 9.22 -11.15
C PRO A 64 2.11 7.98 -10.67
N GLY A 65 2.98 8.13 -9.68
CA GLY A 65 3.72 7.01 -9.08
C GLY A 65 2.80 5.95 -8.48
N ASP A 66 2.82 4.74 -9.03
CA ASP A 66 1.90 3.68 -8.64
C ASP A 66 2.13 3.17 -7.21
N TRP A 67 3.37 3.17 -6.74
CA TRP A 67 3.68 2.80 -5.36
C TRP A 67 3.22 3.85 -4.36
N HIS A 68 3.39 5.14 -4.68
CA HIS A 68 2.86 6.23 -3.86
C HIS A 68 1.32 6.22 -3.80
N PHE A 69 0.66 5.83 -4.89
CA PHE A 69 -0.79 5.60 -4.90
C PHE A 69 -1.20 4.51 -3.91
N VAL A 70 -0.57 3.33 -3.99
CA VAL A 70 -0.82 2.21 -3.05
C VAL A 70 -0.56 2.63 -1.60
N LYS A 71 0.52 3.38 -1.34
CA LYS A 71 0.82 3.93 -0.02
C LYS A 71 -0.30 4.83 0.52
N ASN A 72 -0.94 5.63 -0.33
CA ASN A 72 -2.06 6.47 0.09
C ASN A 72 -3.35 5.68 0.31
N LEU A 73 -3.58 4.63 -0.49
CA LEU A 73 -4.68 3.70 -0.22
C LEU A 73 -4.52 3.03 1.14
N PHE A 74 -3.30 2.65 1.53
CA PHE A 74 -3.05 2.15 2.89
C PHE A 74 -3.44 3.15 3.97
N GLY A 75 -3.20 4.45 3.74
CA GLY A 75 -3.59 5.51 4.67
C GLY A 75 -5.11 5.67 4.78
N ILE A 76 -5.83 5.54 3.66
CA ILE A 76 -7.30 5.51 3.64
C ILE A 76 -7.83 4.31 4.44
N ILE A 77 -7.26 3.12 4.22
CA ILE A 77 -7.64 1.91 4.96
C ILE A 77 -7.30 2.05 6.45
N GLY A 78 -6.15 2.63 6.78
CA GLY A 78 -5.75 2.94 8.15
C GLY A 78 -6.78 3.83 8.85
N LYS A 79 -7.22 4.89 8.18
CA LYS A 79 -8.32 5.77 8.68
C LYS A 79 -9.64 5.02 8.81
N PHE A 80 -9.97 4.12 7.88
CA PHE A 80 -11.19 3.31 7.93
C PHE A 80 -11.21 2.38 9.14
N ILE A 81 -10.10 1.68 9.41
CA ILE A 81 -10.01 0.73 10.53
C ILE A 81 -9.77 1.38 11.88
N SER A 82 -9.27 2.62 11.91
CA SER A 82 -9.02 3.35 13.15
C SER A 82 -10.33 3.58 13.92
N GLY A 83 -10.34 3.26 15.21
CA GLY A 83 -11.49 3.30 16.11
C GLY A 83 -12.30 2.00 16.17
N SER A 84 -12.04 1.02 15.29
CA SER A 84 -12.85 -0.23 15.23
C SER A 84 -12.44 -1.29 16.24
N GLY A 85 -11.26 -1.17 16.87
CA GLY A 85 -10.69 -2.19 17.76
C GLY A 85 -9.76 -3.16 17.05
N LEU A 86 -9.67 -3.10 15.71
CA LEU A 86 -8.70 -3.84 14.93
C LEU A 86 -7.25 -3.50 15.29
N GLU A 87 -7.00 -2.32 15.84
CA GLU A 87 -5.68 -1.93 16.35
C GLU A 87 -5.23 -2.85 17.49
N TYR A 88 -6.14 -3.21 18.39
CA TYR A 88 -5.84 -4.13 19.49
C TYR A 88 -5.65 -5.56 18.99
N ILE A 89 -6.35 -5.94 17.92
CA ILE A 89 -6.13 -7.23 17.25
C ILE A 89 -4.73 -7.28 16.63
N LEU A 90 -4.31 -6.21 15.94
CA LEU A 90 -2.96 -6.11 15.39
C LEU A 90 -1.89 -6.08 16.49
N GLN A 91 -2.22 -5.63 17.71
CA GLN A 91 -1.29 -5.62 18.84
C GLN A 91 -0.91 -7.03 19.33
N VAL A 92 -1.64 -8.07 18.93
CA VAL A 92 -1.24 -9.46 19.17
C VAL A 92 0.04 -9.83 18.41
N LEU A 93 0.32 -9.11 17.31
CA LEU A 93 1.50 -9.35 16.46
C LEU A 93 2.57 -8.27 16.60
N TYR A 94 2.16 -7.05 16.95
CA TYR A 94 3.01 -5.86 16.88
C TYR A 94 2.87 -5.00 18.13
N ASP A 95 3.94 -4.34 18.54
CA ASP A 95 3.83 -3.34 19.62
C ASP A 95 2.92 -2.18 19.21
N SER A 96 2.34 -1.48 20.19
CA SER A 96 1.43 -0.36 19.96
C SER A 96 2.02 0.74 19.07
N SER A 97 3.31 1.05 19.22
CA SER A 97 4.01 2.03 18.37
C SER A 97 4.10 1.56 16.92
N VAL A 98 4.28 0.26 16.70
CA VAL A 98 4.33 -0.36 15.39
C VAL A 98 2.95 -0.37 14.74
N VAL A 99 1.89 -0.65 15.51
CA VAL A 99 0.51 -0.56 15.01
C VAL A 99 0.17 0.87 14.59
N ASN A 100 0.53 1.88 15.38
CA ASN A 100 0.37 3.28 14.97
C ASN A 100 1.12 3.58 13.66
N GLY A 101 2.33 3.02 13.50
CA GLY A 101 3.08 3.12 12.26
C GLY A 101 2.46 2.37 11.07
N ILE A 102 1.71 1.29 11.30
CA ILE A 102 0.95 0.58 10.26
C ILE A 102 -0.25 1.43 9.81
N LEU A 103 -1.02 1.95 10.77
CA LEU A 103 -2.20 2.79 10.48
C LEU A 103 -1.83 4.12 9.81
N GLY A 104 -0.68 4.68 10.20
CA GLY A 104 -0.10 5.89 9.60
C GLY A 104 0.80 5.63 8.37
N VAL A 105 1.00 4.36 7.99
CA VAL A 105 1.82 3.95 6.83
C VAL A 105 3.27 4.47 6.87
N TYR A 106 3.92 4.39 8.03
CA TYR A 106 5.34 4.77 8.20
C TYR A 106 6.27 3.75 7.54
N ASN A 107 5.84 2.50 7.39
CA ASN A 107 6.58 1.46 6.67
C ASN A 107 5.62 0.69 5.76
N VAL A 108 5.81 0.82 4.45
CA VAL A 108 4.90 0.27 3.44
C VAL A 108 4.89 -1.26 3.45
N ASP A 109 6.06 -1.90 3.53
CA ASP A 109 6.16 -3.37 3.54
C ASP A 109 5.50 -4.00 4.77
N ARG A 110 5.71 -3.38 5.94
CA ARG A 110 5.09 -3.82 7.19
C ARG A 110 3.58 -3.63 7.15
N THR A 111 3.12 -2.51 6.59
CA THR A 111 1.69 -2.23 6.42
C THR A 111 1.05 -3.24 5.45
N PHE A 112 1.68 -3.49 4.30
CA PHE A 112 1.26 -4.50 3.34
C PHE A 112 1.12 -5.86 4.04
N ARG A 113 2.16 -6.32 4.75
CA ARG A 113 2.11 -7.61 5.47
C ARG A 113 1.00 -7.66 6.52
N ALA A 114 0.84 -6.61 7.33
CA ALA A 114 -0.20 -6.57 8.36
C ALA A 114 -1.61 -6.68 7.74
N TYR A 115 -1.85 -5.96 6.64
CA TYR A 115 -3.12 -6.01 5.93
C TYR A 115 -3.34 -7.34 5.20
N THR A 116 -2.29 -7.97 4.67
CA THR A 116 -2.38 -9.33 4.09
C THR A 116 -2.78 -10.35 5.14
N LEU A 117 -2.16 -10.32 6.33
CA LEU A 117 -2.51 -11.21 7.44
C LEU A 117 -3.93 -10.96 7.94
N LEU A 118 -4.32 -9.69 8.08
CA LEU A 118 -5.67 -9.30 8.50
C LEU A 118 -6.73 -9.75 7.49
N TYR A 119 -6.50 -9.50 6.19
CA TYR A 119 -7.38 -9.97 5.11
C TYR A 119 -7.53 -11.48 5.13
N THR A 120 -6.42 -12.20 5.23
CA THR A 120 -6.43 -13.67 5.21
C THR A 120 -7.18 -14.23 6.41
N ALA A 121 -6.94 -13.68 7.61
CA ALA A 121 -7.65 -14.09 8.82
C ALA A 121 -9.17 -13.86 8.69
N LEU A 122 -9.58 -12.66 8.29
CA LEU A 122 -10.99 -12.32 8.10
C LEU A 122 -11.65 -13.15 6.99
N PHE A 123 -10.95 -13.36 5.87
CA PHE A 123 -11.47 -14.14 4.74
C PHE A 123 -11.69 -15.60 5.13
N VAL A 124 -10.72 -16.22 5.82
CA VAL A 124 -10.85 -17.59 6.32
C VAL A 124 -12.06 -17.71 7.25
N LEU A 125 -12.27 -16.74 8.16
CA LEU A 125 -13.40 -16.75 9.08
C LEU A 125 -14.74 -16.53 8.37
N GLN A 126 -14.80 -15.60 7.40
CA GLN A 126 -15.99 -15.36 6.60
C GLN A 126 -16.37 -16.61 5.80
N LEU A 127 -15.37 -17.25 5.19
CA LEU A 127 -15.54 -18.49 4.42
C LEU A 127 -15.93 -19.67 5.31
N GLU A 128 -15.36 -19.79 6.51
CA GLU A 128 -15.73 -20.81 7.50
C GLU A 128 -17.21 -20.71 7.87
N VAL A 129 -17.72 -19.49 8.10
CA VAL A 129 -19.16 -19.28 8.39
C VAL A 129 -20.02 -19.64 7.17
N PHE A 130 -19.63 -19.24 5.96
CA PHE A 130 -20.35 -19.59 4.74
C PHE A 130 -20.43 -21.12 4.55
N ILE A 131 -19.30 -21.82 4.67
CA ILE A 131 -19.21 -23.28 4.52
C ILE A 131 -20.07 -24.00 5.56
N ASN A 132 -20.10 -23.51 6.81
CA ASN A 132 -20.92 -24.10 7.86
C ASN A 132 -22.42 -23.92 7.61
N GLU A 133 -22.83 -22.83 6.97
CA GLU A 133 -24.23 -22.58 6.59
C GLU A 133 -24.62 -23.24 5.26
N HIS A 134 -23.63 -23.56 4.42
CA HIS A 134 -23.78 -24.20 3.11
C HIS A 134 -22.84 -25.41 2.93
N PRO A 135 -23.04 -26.52 3.67
CA PRO A 135 -22.16 -27.68 3.62
C PRO A 135 -22.03 -28.31 2.21
N GLU A 136 -23.06 -28.19 1.38
CA GLU A 136 -23.06 -28.60 -0.02
C GLU A 136 -21.93 -27.95 -0.83
N ASN A 137 -21.68 -26.67 -0.58
CA ASN A 137 -20.63 -25.90 -1.25
C ASN A 137 -19.24 -26.32 -0.79
N ASN A 138 -19.08 -26.87 0.42
CA ASN A 138 -17.78 -27.38 0.89
C ASN A 138 -17.35 -28.60 0.09
N VAL A 139 -18.27 -29.53 -0.18
CA VAL A 139 -17.98 -30.74 -0.97
C VAL A 139 -17.55 -30.32 -2.38
N GLU A 140 -18.30 -29.40 -2.99
CA GLU A 140 -17.97 -28.89 -4.32
C GLU A 140 -16.63 -28.15 -4.35
N LEU A 141 -16.35 -27.25 -3.39
CA LEU A 141 -15.07 -26.55 -3.28
C LEU A 141 -13.88 -27.50 -3.12
N GLN A 142 -14.00 -28.53 -2.28
CA GLN A 142 -12.93 -29.51 -2.08
C GLN A 142 -12.64 -30.30 -3.36
N LEU A 143 -13.69 -30.69 -4.10
CA LEU A 143 -13.55 -31.35 -5.39
C LEU A 143 -12.81 -30.43 -6.38
N ILE A 144 -13.27 -29.19 -6.53
CA ILE A 144 -12.64 -28.19 -7.41
C ILE A 144 -11.17 -27.96 -7.04
N ILE A 145 -10.86 -27.77 -5.76
CA ILE A 145 -9.49 -27.52 -5.29
C ILE A 145 -8.58 -28.71 -5.59
N ASN A 146 -9.04 -29.93 -5.32
CA ASN A 146 -8.26 -31.15 -5.57
C ASN A 146 -8.03 -31.35 -7.07
N GLU A 147 -9.03 -31.08 -7.90
CA GLU A 147 -8.91 -31.13 -9.36
C GLU A 147 -7.93 -30.07 -9.88
N MET A 148 -8.01 -28.81 -9.42
CA MET A 148 -7.07 -27.76 -9.82
C MET A 148 -5.62 -28.09 -9.41
N LYS A 149 -5.42 -28.63 -8.20
CA LYS A 149 -4.09 -29.11 -7.76
C LYS A 149 -3.55 -30.17 -8.71
N SER A 150 -4.39 -31.13 -9.10
CA SER A 150 -4.01 -32.20 -10.03
C SER A 150 -3.66 -31.66 -11.42
N SER A 151 -4.40 -30.66 -11.92
CA SER A 151 -4.12 -29.99 -13.20
C SER A 151 -2.80 -29.20 -13.16
N LEU A 152 -2.52 -28.48 -12.07
CA LEU A 152 -1.27 -27.73 -11.89
C LEU A 152 -0.03 -28.64 -11.85
N THR A 153 -0.14 -29.83 -11.25
CA THR A 153 0.95 -30.82 -11.27
C THR A 153 1.23 -31.40 -12.66
N ASN A 154 0.24 -31.39 -13.56
CA ASN A 154 0.38 -31.93 -14.93
C ASN A 154 0.97 -30.92 -15.92
N ILE A 155 0.76 -29.61 -15.71
CA ILE A 155 1.33 -28.53 -16.54
C ILE A 155 2.87 -28.46 -16.42
N HIS A 156 3.46 -29.05 -15.39
CA HIS A 156 4.92 -29.09 -15.18
C HIS A 156 5.67 -30.18 -15.98
N LYS A 157 5.01 -30.92 -16.89
CA LYS A 157 5.68 -31.90 -17.75
C LYS A 157 6.08 -31.24 -19.09
N PRO A 158 7.40 -31.08 -19.40
CA PRO A 158 7.84 -30.19 -20.48
C PRO A 158 7.55 -30.63 -21.92
N ASN A 159 7.06 -31.84 -22.20
CA ASN A 159 7.03 -32.39 -23.56
C ASN A 159 5.78 -33.26 -23.82
N ASP A 160 4.61 -32.65 -24.04
CA ASP A 160 3.47 -33.43 -24.58
C ASP A 160 2.70 -32.65 -25.66
N ASP A 161 2.85 -33.10 -26.90
CA ASP A 161 2.26 -32.55 -28.12
C ASP A 161 0.83 -33.04 -28.38
N ASN A 162 0.15 -33.56 -27.35
CA ASN A 162 -1.17 -34.16 -27.53
C ASN A 162 -2.29 -33.11 -27.52
N HIS A 163 -2.62 -32.56 -28.70
CA HIS A 163 -3.66 -31.54 -28.90
C HIS A 163 -5.04 -31.94 -28.34
N LYS A 164 -5.41 -33.23 -28.38
CA LYS A 164 -6.68 -33.73 -27.80
C LYS A 164 -6.68 -33.68 -26.28
N GLN A 165 -5.53 -33.94 -25.65
CA GLN A 165 -5.37 -33.88 -24.21
C GLN A 165 -5.43 -32.42 -23.72
N LYS A 166 -4.81 -31.48 -24.46
CA LYS A 166 -4.95 -30.04 -24.23
C LYS A 166 -6.39 -29.56 -24.38
N LEU A 167 -7.13 -29.99 -25.40
CA LEU A 167 -8.56 -29.65 -25.57
C LEU A 167 -9.44 -30.22 -24.45
N TYR A 168 -9.16 -31.44 -23.99
CA TYR A 168 -9.86 -32.06 -22.86
C TYR A 168 -9.54 -31.35 -21.54
N GLU A 169 -8.29 -30.96 -21.31
CA GLU A 169 -7.87 -30.15 -20.15
C GLU A 169 -8.50 -28.75 -20.19
N ILE A 170 -8.55 -28.09 -21.35
CA ILE A 170 -9.24 -26.81 -21.53
C ILE A 170 -10.74 -26.96 -21.20
N SER A 171 -11.39 -28.01 -21.70
CA SER A 171 -12.82 -28.25 -21.46
C SER A 171 -13.12 -28.62 -19.99
N ARG A 172 -12.27 -29.45 -19.37
CA ARG A 172 -12.37 -29.78 -17.94
C ARG A 172 -12.17 -28.54 -17.08
N ASN A 173 -11.13 -27.76 -17.37
CA ASN A 173 -10.87 -26.50 -16.66
C ASN A 173 -12.05 -25.53 -16.84
N ALA A 174 -12.69 -25.47 -18.01
CA ALA A 174 -13.88 -24.65 -18.22
C ALA A 174 -15.06 -25.08 -17.33
N CYS A 175 -15.33 -26.38 -17.21
CA CYS A 175 -16.37 -26.90 -16.30
C CYS A 175 -16.08 -26.59 -14.83
N GLU A 176 -14.84 -26.80 -14.37
CA GLU A 176 -14.45 -26.50 -12.99
C GLU A 176 -14.46 -24.99 -12.70
N ILE A 177 -14.08 -24.18 -13.69
CA ILE A 177 -14.22 -22.73 -13.63
C ILE A 177 -15.71 -22.36 -13.48
N LEU A 178 -16.63 -22.98 -14.22
CA LEU A 178 -18.06 -22.70 -14.12
C LEU A 178 -18.64 -23.10 -12.76
N LYS A 179 -18.26 -24.26 -12.22
CA LYS A 179 -18.66 -24.68 -10.85
C LYS A 179 -18.11 -23.71 -9.81
N LEU A 180 -16.84 -23.33 -9.93
CA LEU A 180 -16.25 -22.31 -9.07
C LEU A 180 -17.01 -20.99 -9.18
N MET A 181 -17.39 -20.55 -10.38
CA MET A 181 -18.20 -19.34 -10.56
C MET A 181 -19.56 -19.46 -9.87
N SER A 182 -20.20 -20.64 -9.89
CA SER A 182 -21.46 -20.87 -9.17
C SER A 182 -21.28 -20.70 -7.66
N VAL A 183 -20.30 -21.38 -7.06
CA VAL A 183 -20.04 -21.27 -5.63
C VAL A 183 -19.64 -19.84 -5.24
N LEU A 184 -18.85 -19.16 -6.07
CA LEU A 184 -18.49 -17.76 -5.84
C LEU A 184 -19.71 -16.82 -5.91
N ASN A 185 -20.66 -17.11 -6.81
CA ASN A 185 -21.90 -16.34 -6.90
C ASN A 185 -22.80 -16.58 -5.67
N ASP A 186 -22.90 -17.81 -5.18
CA ASP A 186 -23.62 -18.14 -3.95
C ASP A 186 -22.99 -17.46 -2.74
N TYR A 187 -21.65 -17.49 -2.65
CA TYR A 187 -20.88 -16.77 -1.65
C TYR A 187 -21.16 -15.27 -1.68
N ASP A 188 -21.12 -14.65 -2.86
CA ASP A 188 -21.40 -13.22 -3.03
C ASP A 188 -22.82 -12.84 -2.63
N ASN A 189 -23.81 -13.67 -2.97
CA ASN A 189 -25.21 -13.44 -2.59
C ASN A 189 -25.40 -13.59 -1.08
N TRP A 190 -24.82 -14.63 -0.48
CA TRP A 190 -24.84 -14.85 0.96
C TRP A 190 -24.24 -13.65 1.72
N ARG A 191 -23.07 -13.15 1.29
CA ARG A 191 -22.43 -11.98 1.92
C ARG A 191 -23.33 -10.76 1.89
N LYS A 192 -23.96 -10.46 0.75
CA LYS A 192 -24.89 -9.31 0.61
C LYS A 192 -26.07 -9.43 1.57
N ILE A 193 -26.71 -10.61 1.63
CA ILE A 193 -27.84 -10.87 2.53
C ILE A 193 -27.43 -10.69 4.00
N LYS A 194 -26.24 -11.15 4.38
CA LYS A 194 -25.72 -11.00 5.75
C LYS A 194 -25.39 -9.55 6.08
N ALA A 195 -24.75 -8.82 5.16
CA ALA A 195 -24.41 -7.41 5.31
C ALA A 195 -25.65 -6.51 5.45
N GLU A 196 -26.78 -6.87 4.85
CA GLU A 196 -28.05 -6.16 5.03
C GLU A 196 -28.65 -6.35 6.44
N LYS A 197 -28.42 -7.52 7.04
CA LYS A 197 -29.02 -7.91 8.33
C LYS A 197 -28.17 -7.53 9.55
N CYS A 198 -26.85 -7.47 9.40
CA CYS A 198 -25.91 -7.27 10.49
C CYS A 198 -24.90 -6.16 10.16
N ILE A 199 -24.93 -5.07 10.93
CA ILE A 199 -24.04 -3.92 10.72
C ILE A 199 -22.57 -4.28 11.00
N MET A 200 -22.31 -5.18 11.95
CA MET A 200 -20.99 -5.73 12.22
C MET A 200 -20.47 -6.48 10.99
N PHE A 201 -21.25 -7.43 10.48
CA PHE A 201 -20.91 -8.18 9.26
C PHE A 201 -20.64 -7.23 8.10
N LYS A 202 -21.51 -6.24 7.87
CA LYS A 202 -21.37 -5.25 6.81
C LYS A 202 -20.03 -4.53 6.86
N TYR A 203 -19.59 -4.11 8.04
CA TYR A 203 -18.33 -3.39 8.20
C TYR A 203 -17.11 -4.24 7.82
N TYR A 204 -17.01 -5.47 8.34
CA TYR A 204 -15.89 -6.36 8.04
C TYR A 204 -15.94 -6.90 6.61
N ASP A 205 -17.13 -7.17 6.09
CA ASP A 205 -17.35 -7.52 4.69
C ASP A 205 -16.89 -6.40 3.75
N TYR A 206 -17.22 -5.14 4.08
CA TYR A 206 -16.78 -3.97 3.32
C TYR A 206 -15.27 -3.78 3.39
N LEU A 207 -14.66 -3.91 4.57
CA LEU A 207 -13.20 -3.86 4.72
C LEU A 207 -12.53 -4.92 3.82
N LEU A 208 -13.06 -6.13 3.80
CA LEU A 208 -12.50 -7.24 3.05
C LEU A 208 -12.68 -7.06 1.54
N ASN A 209 -13.91 -6.85 1.08
CA ASN A 209 -14.29 -6.95 -0.33
C ASN A 209 -14.24 -5.61 -1.08
N ASN A 210 -14.35 -4.48 -0.36
CA ASN A 210 -14.36 -3.14 -0.97
C ASN A 210 -13.07 -2.35 -0.73
N LEU A 211 -12.20 -2.79 0.19
CA LEU A 211 -10.94 -2.10 0.46
C LEU A 211 -9.72 -3.02 0.24
N LEU A 212 -9.61 -4.11 0.99
CA LEU A 212 -8.43 -4.97 0.97
C LEU A 212 -8.32 -5.80 -0.31
N GLN A 213 -9.38 -6.46 -0.77
CA GLN A 213 -9.35 -7.25 -1.99
C GLN A 213 -9.05 -6.41 -3.25
N PRO A 214 -9.69 -5.25 -3.50
CA PRO A 214 -9.33 -4.39 -4.63
C PRO A 214 -7.89 -3.87 -4.57
N LEU A 215 -7.38 -3.58 -3.37
CA LEU A 215 -5.98 -3.21 -3.14
C LEU A 215 -5.01 -4.34 -3.52
N PHE A 216 -5.29 -5.58 -3.10
CA PHE A 216 -4.46 -6.72 -3.49
C PHE A 216 -4.57 -7.05 -4.97
N ALA A 217 -5.75 -6.86 -5.58
CA ALA A 217 -5.91 -6.99 -7.03
C ALA A 217 -5.02 -5.97 -7.77
N LEU A 218 -4.87 -4.76 -7.23
CA LEU A 218 -3.95 -3.77 -7.78
C LEU A 218 -2.49 -4.19 -7.62
N TYR A 219 -2.10 -4.65 -6.43
CA TYR A 219 -0.74 -5.18 -6.21
C TYR A 219 -0.42 -6.32 -7.18
N ILE A 220 -1.31 -7.31 -7.29
CA ILE A 220 -1.16 -8.43 -8.23
C ILE A 220 -1.05 -7.91 -9.66
N ALA A 221 -1.90 -6.96 -10.05
CA ALA A 221 -1.86 -6.37 -11.37
C ALA A 221 -0.50 -5.72 -11.68
N THR A 222 0.11 -5.01 -10.73
CA THR A 222 1.48 -4.51 -10.88
C THR A 222 2.49 -5.64 -11.00
N ARG A 223 2.43 -6.66 -10.14
CA ARG A 223 3.35 -7.82 -10.18
C ARG A 223 3.28 -8.59 -11.49
N THR A 224 2.10 -8.67 -12.11
CA THR A 224 1.86 -9.40 -13.36
C THR A 224 1.79 -8.51 -14.60
N ASN A 225 2.13 -7.22 -14.50
CA ASN A 225 2.00 -6.24 -15.61
C ASN A 225 0.59 -6.18 -16.23
N ASN A 226 -0.47 -6.40 -15.44
CA ASN A 226 -1.86 -6.41 -15.93
C ASN A 226 -2.46 -5.00 -15.91
N PHE A 227 -2.23 -4.27 -17.00
CA PHE A 227 -2.68 -2.88 -17.17
C PHE A 227 -4.20 -2.70 -17.05
N VAL A 228 -4.98 -3.67 -17.56
CA VAL A 228 -6.45 -3.61 -17.55
C VAL A 228 -6.97 -3.64 -16.11
N VAL A 229 -6.50 -4.59 -15.31
CA VAL A 229 -6.89 -4.69 -13.90
C VAL A 229 -6.40 -3.46 -13.13
N ARG A 230 -5.16 -3.00 -13.38
CA ARG A 230 -4.62 -1.79 -12.76
C ARG A 230 -5.54 -0.59 -12.99
N ASN A 231 -5.91 -0.31 -14.23
CA ASN A 231 -6.77 0.83 -14.56
C ASN A 231 -8.21 0.69 -14.04
N LYS A 232 -8.73 -0.54 -13.96
CA LYS A 232 -10.02 -0.81 -13.32
C LYS A 232 -9.98 -0.45 -11.83
N GLN A 233 -8.96 -0.89 -11.10
CA GLN A 233 -8.83 -0.60 -9.67
C GLN A 233 -8.53 0.88 -9.41
N TRP A 234 -7.77 1.53 -10.30
CA TRP A 234 -7.53 2.97 -10.24
C TRP A 234 -8.82 3.78 -10.22
N ARG A 235 -9.70 3.51 -11.19
CA ARG A 235 -11.03 4.15 -11.27
C ARG A 235 -11.92 3.78 -10.09
N TYR A 236 -11.84 2.55 -9.61
CA TYR A 236 -12.59 2.09 -8.44
C TYR A 236 -12.24 2.89 -7.18
N PHE A 237 -10.95 3.21 -6.98
CA PHE A 237 -10.50 3.92 -5.78
C PHE A 237 -10.65 5.44 -5.85
N LEU A 238 -10.86 6.04 -7.03
CA LEU A 238 -11.00 7.49 -7.20
C LEU A 238 -11.98 8.13 -6.18
N PRO A 239 -13.21 7.63 -5.97
CA PRO A 239 -14.16 8.23 -5.04
C PRO A 239 -13.68 8.23 -3.58
N PHE A 240 -12.82 7.29 -3.20
CA PHE A 240 -12.30 7.22 -1.83
C PHE A 240 -11.37 8.39 -1.54
N PHE A 241 -10.59 8.89 -2.51
CA PHE A 241 -9.73 10.06 -2.29
C PHE A 241 -10.55 11.33 -2.00
N PHE A 242 -11.70 11.48 -2.67
CA PHE A 242 -12.66 12.55 -2.36
C PHE A 242 -13.29 12.36 -0.98
N ALA A 243 -13.73 11.14 -0.66
CA ALA A 243 -14.39 10.83 0.60
C ALA A 243 -13.48 11.05 1.83
N PHE A 244 -12.20 10.68 1.73
CA PHE A 244 -11.23 10.70 2.85
C PHE A 244 -10.31 11.94 2.87
N ASN A 245 -10.66 12.98 2.11
CA ASN A 245 -9.94 14.26 2.07
C ASN A 245 -8.49 14.18 1.57
N HIS A 246 -8.19 13.25 0.68
CA HIS A 246 -6.92 13.21 -0.04
C HIS A 246 -7.04 14.04 -1.32
N THR A 247 -7.21 15.36 -1.16
CA THR A 247 -7.62 16.26 -2.26
C THR A 247 -6.62 16.33 -3.41
N ASN A 248 -5.34 16.18 -3.13
CA ASN A 248 -4.30 16.22 -4.16
C ASN A 248 -4.34 14.95 -5.02
N TYR A 249 -4.42 13.77 -4.39
CA TYR A 249 -4.69 12.53 -5.11
C TYR A 249 -6.02 12.59 -5.85
N ALA A 250 -7.10 13.11 -5.25
CA ALA A 250 -8.38 13.27 -5.94
C ALA A 250 -8.25 14.05 -7.27
N ARG A 251 -7.44 15.12 -7.30
CA ARG A 251 -7.13 15.89 -8.52
C ARG A 251 -6.26 15.11 -9.49
N MET A 252 -5.11 14.63 -9.00
CA MET A 252 -4.12 13.89 -9.79
C MET A 252 -4.75 12.68 -10.48
N GLU A 253 -5.53 11.90 -9.74
CA GLU A 253 -6.18 10.70 -10.27
C GLU A 253 -7.29 11.01 -11.26
N SER A 254 -8.08 12.06 -11.00
CA SER A 254 -9.09 12.52 -11.96
C SER A 254 -8.43 12.92 -13.28
N HIS A 255 -7.32 13.66 -13.20
CA HIS A 255 -6.54 14.07 -14.37
C HIS A 255 -5.93 12.87 -15.09
N HIS A 256 -5.26 11.96 -14.38
CA HIS A 256 -4.67 10.74 -14.95
C HIS A 256 -5.69 9.87 -15.68
N ILE A 257 -6.83 9.61 -15.04
CA ILE A 257 -7.92 8.81 -15.64
C ILE A 257 -8.45 9.47 -16.92
N TYR A 258 -8.55 10.80 -16.92
CA TYR A 258 -8.94 11.56 -18.09
C TYR A 258 -7.87 11.49 -19.20
N GLU A 259 -6.60 11.76 -18.91
CA GLU A 259 -5.53 11.68 -19.93
C GLU A 259 -5.45 10.31 -20.58
N LEU A 260 -5.51 9.23 -19.80
CA LEU A 260 -5.54 7.87 -20.34
C LEU A 260 -6.76 7.61 -21.25
N SER A 261 -7.89 8.29 -21.01
CA SER A 261 -9.07 8.18 -21.88
C SER A 261 -8.94 8.94 -23.20
N GLN A 262 -8.04 9.92 -23.26
CA GLN A 262 -7.79 10.74 -24.46
C GLN A 262 -6.62 10.19 -25.31
N MET A 263 -5.85 9.24 -24.78
CA MET A 263 -4.75 8.61 -25.51
C MET A 263 -5.23 7.84 -26.72
N ASN A 264 -4.42 7.88 -27.79
CA ASN A 264 -4.67 7.06 -28.97
C ASN A 264 -4.38 5.58 -28.67
N THR A 265 -5.00 4.69 -29.43
CA THR A 265 -4.93 3.23 -29.20
C THR A 265 -3.51 2.68 -29.25
N ASN A 266 -2.65 3.19 -30.14
CA ASN A 266 -1.29 2.68 -30.31
C ASN A 266 -0.41 3.04 -29.10
N ASP A 267 -0.44 4.29 -28.66
CA ASP A 267 0.32 4.74 -27.48
C ASP A 267 -0.19 4.04 -26.21
N LEU A 268 -1.51 3.84 -26.10
CA LEU A 268 -2.10 3.12 -24.98
C LEU A 268 -1.68 1.65 -24.95
N GLN A 269 -1.58 1.00 -26.12
CA GLN A 269 -1.11 -0.37 -26.24
C GLN A 269 0.37 -0.47 -25.83
N GLU A 270 1.22 0.42 -26.32
CA GLU A 270 2.64 0.44 -25.96
C GLU A 270 2.83 0.67 -24.45
N LEU A 271 2.11 1.64 -23.89
CA LEU A 271 2.10 1.92 -22.46
C LEU A 271 1.61 0.72 -21.65
N SER A 272 0.57 0.02 -22.12
CA SER A 272 0.01 -1.15 -21.43
C SER A 272 1.01 -2.30 -21.27
N ASN A 273 2.01 -2.37 -22.16
CA ASN A 273 3.07 -3.37 -22.09
C ASN A 273 4.26 -2.93 -21.22
N ASN A 274 4.49 -1.62 -21.07
CA ASN A 274 5.75 -1.07 -20.53
C ASN A 274 5.58 -0.19 -19.27
N TRP A 275 4.40 -0.17 -18.64
CA TRP A 275 4.13 0.65 -17.44
C TRP A 275 4.75 0.11 -16.14
N THR A 276 5.42 -1.05 -16.17
CA THR A 276 6.13 -1.64 -15.01
C THR A 276 7.57 -2.00 -15.37
N VAL A 277 8.40 -2.13 -14.34
CA VAL A 277 9.81 -2.53 -14.46
C VAL A 277 9.99 -3.96 -13.95
N SER A 278 10.72 -4.79 -14.69
CA SER A 278 11.17 -6.11 -14.21
C SER A 278 12.63 -6.34 -14.58
N MET A 279 13.47 -6.61 -13.59
CA MET A 279 14.91 -6.86 -13.81
C MET A 279 15.18 -8.18 -14.55
N LYS A 280 14.35 -9.20 -14.35
CA LYS A 280 14.58 -10.57 -14.85
C LYS A 280 13.47 -11.08 -15.78
N GLY A 281 12.47 -10.25 -16.10
CA GLY A 281 11.34 -10.63 -16.95
C GLY A 281 10.50 -11.82 -16.43
N ARG A 282 10.59 -12.15 -15.13
CA ARG A 282 9.89 -13.31 -14.55
C ARG A 282 8.41 -13.00 -14.33
N THR A 283 7.56 -14.02 -14.40
CA THR A 283 6.15 -13.89 -14.01
C THR A 283 6.05 -13.45 -12.54
N PHE A 284 5.11 -12.55 -12.24
CA PHE A 284 4.88 -12.00 -10.89
C PHE A 284 6.11 -11.23 -10.31
N SER A 285 6.98 -10.69 -11.16
CA SER A 285 8.20 -9.99 -10.73
C SER A 285 8.22 -8.48 -10.98
N SER A 286 7.21 -7.96 -11.67
CA SER A 286 7.15 -6.55 -12.09
C SER A 286 6.86 -5.61 -10.92
N ILE A 287 7.55 -4.48 -10.85
CA ILE A 287 7.31 -3.41 -9.87
C ILE A 287 6.90 -2.11 -10.57
N ALA A 288 6.25 -1.24 -9.82
CA ALA A 288 5.96 0.12 -10.28
C ALA A 288 7.26 0.89 -10.58
N CYS A 289 7.23 1.76 -11.59
CA CYS A 289 8.40 2.55 -11.98
C CYS A 289 8.93 3.44 -10.86
N ASP A 290 8.05 4.12 -10.12
CA ASP A 290 8.44 4.94 -8.97
C ASP A 290 9.01 4.11 -7.82
N TYR A 291 8.57 2.86 -7.64
CA TYR A 291 9.19 1.95 -6.67
C TYR A 291 10.57 1.46 -7.12
N ALA A 292 10.75 1.21 -8.42
CA ALA A 292 12.06 0.88 -8.98
C ALA A 292 13.05 2.02 -8.70
N ILE A 293 12.64 3.26 -9.00
CA ILE A 293 13.42 4.47 -8.72
C ILE A 293 13.74 4.56 -7.22
N GLU A 294 12.75 4.36 -6.34
CA GLU A 294 12.96 4.47 -4.89
C GLU A 294 13.94 3.42 -4.36
N THR A 295 13.92 2.20 -4.91
CA THR A 295 14.73 1.06 -4.44
C THR A 295 16.09 0.92 -5.10
N THR A 296 16.33 1.66 -6.19
CA THR A 296 17.61 1.68 -6.90
C THR A 296 18.24 3.06 -6.75
N GLN A 297 17.89 3.99 -7.64
CA GLN A 297 18.45 5.34 -7.73
C GLN A 297 18.32 6.09 -6.40
N ASN A 298 17.12 6.28 -5.86
CA ASN A 298 16.98 7.09 -4.64
C ASN A 298 17.63 6.45 -3.42
N LYS A 299 17.64 5.11 -3.34
CA LYS A 299 18.31 4.40 -2.24
C LYS A 299 19.82 4.68 -2.27
N ASP A 300 20.43 4.64 -3.44
CA ASP A 300 21.85 4.89 -3.62
C ASP A 300 22.19 6.39 -3.45
N PHE A 301 21.24 7.26 -3.82
CA PHE A 301 21.37 8.71 -3.65
C PHE A 301 21.13 9.22 -2.21
N LYS A 302 20.24 8.57 -1.42
CA LYS A 302 19.80 9.00 -0.06
C LYS A 302 20.43 8.19 1.09
N GLY A 303 21.55 7.51 0.87
CA GLY A 303 22.24 6.73 1.90
C GLY A 303 22.70 7.54 3.13
N PRO A 304 23.35 6.94 4.15
CA PRO A 304 23.83 7.63 5.36
C PRO A 304 24.77 8.82 5.11
N SER A 305 25.39 8.86 3.93
CA SER A 305 26.23 9.96 3.43
C SER A 305 25.63 10.66 2.19
N GLY A 306 24.38 10.32 1.84
CA GLY A 306 23.68 10.73 0.63
C GLY A 306 23.09 12.13 0.70
N LEU A 307 22.55 12.59 -0.43
CA LEU A 307 21.92 13.89 -0.61
C LEU A 307 20.91 14.18 0.51
N SER A 308 21.28 15.12 1.38
CA SER A 308 20.41 15.60 2.46
C SER A 308 20.01 17.04 2.18
N GLY A 309 18.79 17.43 2.59
CA GLY A 309 18.26 18.78 2.36
C GLY A 309 19.09 19.91 2.98
N HIS A 310 20.13 19.60 3.76
CA HIS A 310 21.02 20.55 4.42
C HIS A 310 22.39 20.71 3.75
N MET A 311 22.67 20.00 2.65
CA MET A 311 23.92 20.19 1.89
C MET A 311 23.96 21.57 1.22
N ASP A 312 25.15 22.11 0.95
CA ASP A 312 25.28 23.26 0.04
C ASP A 312 25.14 22.82 -1.44
N ALA A 313 24.98 23.78 -2.35
CA ALA A 313 24.76 23.50 -3.77
C ALA A 313 25.93 22.79 -4.46
N ASP A 314 27.17 23.06 -4.05
CA ASP A 314 28.38 22.48 -4.63
C ASP A 314 28.53 21.02 -4.16
N LEU A 315 28.26 20.75 -2.89
CA LEU A 315 28.18 19.40 -2.32
C LEU A 315 27.08 18.56 -2.98
N ARG A 316 25.90 19.15 -3.21
CA ARG A 316 24.82 18.48 -3.96
C ARG A 316 25.26 18.13 -5.37
N THR A 317 25.93 19.06 -6.05
CA THR A 317 26.43 18.84 -7.43
C THR A 317 27.51 17.76 -7.46
N ALA A 318 28.49 17.83 -6.57
CA ALA A 318 29.55 16.83 -6.45
C ALA A 318 29.00 15.43 -6.13
N TRP A 319 27.99 15.35 -5.26
CA TRP A 319 27.32 14.10 -4.95
C TRP A 319 26.52 13.56 -6.15
N SER A 320 25.74 14.41 -6.83
CA SER A 320 24.99 14.02 -8.04
C SER A 320 25.88 13.52 -9.18
N LEU A 321 27.10 14.05 -9.31
CA LEU A 321 28.07 13.63 -10.33
C LEU A 321 28.81 12.34 -9.96
N SER A 322 28.94 12.05 -8.66
CA SER A 322 29.72 10.89 -8.17
C SER A 322 28.87 9.69 -7.79
N SER A 323 27.56 9.86 -7.55
CA SER A 323 26.67 8.80 -7.06
C SER A 323 26.58 7.58 -7.99
N THR A 324 26.52 7.78 -9.30
CA THR A 324 26.53 6.69 -10.29
C THR A 324 27.84 5.91 -10.26
N TRP A 325 28.97 6.60 -10.12
CA TRP A 325 30.27 5.95 -9.96
C TRP A 325 30.37 5.19 -8.63
N CYS A 326 29.87 5.76 -7.54
CA CYS A 326 29.82 5.08 -6.25
C CYS A 326 28.96 3.80 -6.30
N ALA A 327 27.80 3.85 -6.95
CA ALA A 327 26.95 2.69 -7.15
C ALA A 327 27.65 1.59 -7.98
N GLU A 328 28.35 1.97 -9.05
CA GLU A 328 29.09 1.03 -9.89
C GLU A 328 30.25 0.37 -9.13
N VAL A 329 31.01 1.15 -8.36
CA VAL A 329 32.08 0.62 -7.51
C VAL A 329 31.52 -0.34 -6.46
N LEU A 330 30.38 -0.02 -5.83
CA LEU A 330 29.70 -0.91 -4.89
C LEU A 330 29.26 -2.22 -5.57
N ASN A 331 28.71 -2.16 -6.78
CA ASN A 331 28.34 -3.36 -7.54
C ASN A 331 29.55 -4.26 -7.82
N ILE A 332 30.68 -3.67 -8.23
CA ILE A 332 31.93 -4.39 -8.47
C ILE A 332 32.44 -5.03 -7.17
N VAL A 333 32.43 -4.30 -6.05
CA VAL A 333 32.84 -4.82 -4.74
C VAL A 333 31.93 -5.97 -4.29
N ASP A 334 30.63 -5.87 -4.50
CA ASP A 334 29.65 -6.92 -4.17
C ASP A 334 29.87 -8.18 -5.03
N GLU A 335 30.23 -8.02 -6.30
CA GLU A 335 30.59 -9.13 -7.19
C GLU A 335 31.91 -9.80 -6.78
N LEU A 336 32.94 -9.00 -6.50
CA LEU A 336 34.24 -9.51 -6.05
C LEU A 336 34.17 -10.19 -4.68
N SER A 337 33.28 -9.73 -3.81
CA SER A 337 33.12 -10.28 -2.46
C SER A 337 32.29 -11.57 -2.43
N ASN A 338 31.72 -12.02 -3.55
CA ASN A 338 30.80 -13.18 -3.63
C ASN A 338 29.66 -13.12 -2.59
N THR A 339 29.31 -11.92 -2.12
CA THR A 339 28.29 -11.71 -1.08
C THR A 339 26.87 -11.71 -1.65
N LYS A 340 26.73 -11.61 -2.99
CA LYS A 340 25.45 -11.78 -3.69
C LYS A 340 24.95 -13.24 -3.58
N GLN A 341 24.33 -13.57 -2.45
CA GLN A 341 23.45 -14.73 -2.39
C GLN A 341 22.24 -14.46 -3.30
N THR A 342 22.18 -15.14 -4.44
CA THR A 342 21.01 -15.13 -5.30
C THR A 342 19.92 -15.99 -4.65
N ASN A 343 19.18 -15.42 -3.70
CA ASN A 343 17.92 -16.02 -3.29
C ASN A 343 16.91 -15.82 -4.43
N ASP A 344 16.60 -16.90 -5.14
CA ASP A 344 15.59 -16.92 -6.18
C ASP A 344 14.15 -16.88 -5.63
N HIS A 345 14.00 -16.93 -4.29
CA HIS A 345 12.71 -16.78 -3.62
C HIS A 345 12.28 -15.32 -3.54
N HIS A 346 11.01 -15.07 -3.83
CA HIS A 346 10.37 -13.80 -3.52
C HIS A 346 10.51 -13.50 -2.02
N ILE A 347 10.75 -12.24 -1.63
CA ILE A 347 10.99 -11.86 -0.22
C ILE A 347 9.87 -12.27 0.74
N GLN A 348 8.63 -12.36 0.23
CA GLN A 348 7.46 -12.79 0.99
C GLN A 348 7.28 -14.32 1.04
N ALA A 349 7.99 -15.08 0.20
CA ALA A 349 7.91 -16.54 0.10
C ALA A 349 9.23 -17.22 0.50
N THR A 350 10.05 -16.54 1.30
CA THR A 350 11.29 -17.14 1.80
C THR A 350 10.98 -18.25 2.82
N PRO A 351 11.82 -19.30 2.92
CA PRO A 351 11.62 -20.39 3.86
C PRO A 351 11.52 -19.96 5.33
N SER A 352 12.12 -18.82 5.71
CA SER A 352 12.01 -18.24 7.05
C SER A 352 10.74 -17.40 7.24
N ARG A 353 10.22 -16.78 6.17
CA ARG A 353 9.05 -15.92 6.24
C ARG A 353 7.76 -16.70 6.34
N THR A 354 7.60 -17.75 5.53
CA THR A 354 6.36 -18.52 5.46
C THR A 354 5.91 -19.11 6.81
N PRO A 355 6.78 -19.77 7.61
CA PRO A 355 6.38 -20.29 8.91
C PRO A 355 5.99 -19.19 9.90
N THR A 356 6.71 -18.06 9.87
CA THR A 356 6.43 -16.90 10.73
C THR A 356 5.07 -16.29 10.41
N ASP A 357 4.78 -16.06 9.13
CA ASP A 357 3.50 -15.49 8.69
C ASP A 357 2.33 -16.47 8.96
N ASN A 358 2.54 -17.78 8.81
CA ASN A 358 1.54 -18.78 9.17
C ASN A 358 1.25 -18.78 10.68
N ASN A 359 2.28 -18.72 11.53
CA ASN A 359 2.10 -18.66 12.98
C ASN A 359 1.35 -17.39 13.39
N ASP A 360 1.72 -16.23 12.84
CA ASP A 360 1.07 -14.97 13.11
C ASP A 360 -0.37 -14.92 12.59
N LEU A 361 -0.65 -15.52 11.43
CA LEU A 361 -2.00 -15.70 10.92
C LEU A 361 -2.86 -16.52 11.89
N MET A 362 -2.33 -17.63 12.42
CA MET A 362 -3.06 -18.46 13.38
C MET A 362 -3.35 -17.72 14.69
N LYS A 363 -2.46 -16.86 15.16
CA LYS A 363 -2.73 -15.98 16.32
C LYS A 363 -3.91 -15.04 16.03
N LEU A 364 -3.94 -14.39 14.87
CA LEU A 364 -5.05 -13.52 14.49
C LEU A 364 -6.37 -14.28 14.41
N ILE A 365 -6.39 -15.43 13.73
CA ILE A 365 -7.58 -16.29 13.63
C ILE A 365 -8.06 -16.68 15.03
N THR A 366 -7.15 -17.10 15.90
CA THR A 366 -7.50 -17.50 17.28
C THR A 366 -8.18 -16.37 18.04
N VAL A 367 -7.64 -15.16 17.95
CA VAL A 367 -8.20 -13.99 18.64
C VAL A 367 -9.56 -13.63 18.05
N PHE A 368 -9.70 -13.59 16.72
CA PHE A 368 -10.99 -13.33 16.09
C PHE A 368 -12.02 -14.43 16.37
N LYS A 369 -11.63 -15.70 16.60
CA LYS A 369 -12.58 -16.76 16.98
C LYS A 369 -13.21 -16.54 18.36
N THR A 370 -12.60 -15.74 19.24
CA THR A 370 -13.22 -15.37 20.52
C THR A 370 -14.46 -14.50 20.33
N ASP A 371 -14.49 -13.68 19.27
CA ASP A 371 -15.59 -12.80 18.90
C ASP A 371 -15.65 -12.67 17.37
N ASN A 372 -16.15 -13.71 16.70
CA ASN A 372 -16.13 -13.78 15.25
C ASN A 372 -17.12 -12.76 14.65
N PRO A 373 -16.64 -11.72 13.94
CA PRO A 373 -17.51 -10.65 13.44
C PRO A 373 -18.54 -11.15 12.41
N PHE A 374 -18.32 -12.31 11.79
CA PHE A 374 -19.20 -12.89 10.77
C PHE A 374 -20.30 -13.80 11.34
N GLN A 375 -20.21 -14.18 12.62
CA GLN A 375 -21.26 -14.96 13.31
C GLN A 375 -22.24 -14.07 14.09
N CYS A 376 -21.97 -12.77 14.16
CA CYS A 376 -22.74 -11.82 14.94
C CYS A 376 -24.15 -11.61 14.35
N GLN A 377 -25.17 -11.65 15.21
CA GLN A 377 -26.58 -11.35 14.86
C GLN A 377 -27.05 -9.98 15.38
N THR A 378 -26.13 -9.16 15.89
CA THR A 378 -26.50 -7.89 16.51
C THR A 378 -26.86 -6.83 15.47
N LYS A 379 -27.80 -5.95 15.84
CA LYS A 379 -28.17 -4.77 15.03
C LYS A 379 -27.23 -3.59 15.24
N ASP A 380 -26.33 -3.68 16.21
CA ASP A 380 -25.48 -2.60 16.67
C ASP A 380 -24.00 -2.92 16.41
N PHE A 381 -23.21 -1.91 16.10
CA PHE A 381 -21.77 -2.07 15.95
C PHE A 381 -21.08 -1.97 17.31
N TYR A 382 -20.27 -2.97 17.64
CA TYR A 382 -19.46 -2.99 18.86
C TYR A 382 -17.98 -3.03 18.50
N LYS A 383 -17.20 -2.18 19.15
CA LYS A 383 -15.74 -2.18 19.00
C LYS A 383 -15.17 -3.48 19.57
N ILE A 384 -14.48 -4.25 18.72
CA ILE A 384 -13.86 -5.53 19.07
C ILE A 384 -12.98 -5.40 20.32
N LEU A 385 -12.98 -6.42 21.18
CA LEU A 385 -12.28 -6.54 22.47
C LEU A 385 -12.72 -5.57 23.59
N SER A 386 -13.31 -4.42 23.25
CA SER A 386 -13.80 -3.44 24.25
C SER A 386 -15.30 -3.55 24.54
N GLY A 387 -16.09 -4.07 23.59
CA GLY A 387 -17.55 -4.15 23.71
C GLY A 387 -18.26 -2.80 23.69
N ILE A 388 -17.56 -1.71 23.35
CA ILE A 388 -18.15 -0.36 23.29
C ILE A 388 -19.05 -0.25 22.05
N LYS A 389 -20.31 0.10 22.25
CA LYS A 389 -21.26 0.37 21.16
C LYS A 389 -20.88 1.67 20.45
N LEU A 390 -20.70 1.61 19.13
CA LEU A 390 -20.52 2.80 18.29
C LEU A 390 -21.82 3.14 17.53
N PRO A 391 -21.99 4.41 17.10
CA PRO A 391 -23.16 4.80 16.32
C PRO A 391 -23.22 4.09 14.96
N ASN A 392 -24.32 3.37 14.69
CA ASN A 392 -24.50 2.61 13.44
C ASN A 392 -24.58 3.50 12.18
N ASP A 393 -24.98 4.76 12.35
CA ASP A 393 -25.06 5.74 11.28
C ASP A 393 -23.65 6.14 10.78
N ILE A 394 -22.66 6.22 11.67
CA ILE A 394 -21.25 6.43 11.29
C ILE A 394 -20.74 5.24 10.48
N VAL A 395 -21.00 4.01 10.94
CA VAL A 395 -20.57 2.79 10.22
C VAL A 395 -21.22 2.69 8.84
N SER A 396 -22.52 3.00 8.77
CA SER A 396 -23.28 2.99 7.51
C SER A 396 -22.78 4.06 6.54
N GLU A 397 -22.46 5.26 7.04
CA GLU A 397 -21.86 6.33 6.24
C GLU A 397 -20.46 5.95 5.75
N LEU A 398 -19.63 5.35 6.60
CA LEU A 398 -18.27 4.94 6.25
C LEU A 398 -18.27 3.83 5.17
N CYS A 399 -19.14 2.83 5.29
CA CYS A 399 -19.33 1.80 4.26
C CYS A 399 -20.01 2.36 2.99
N GLY A 400 -20.76 3.47 3.10
CA GLY A 400 -21.39 4.16 1.97
C GLY A 400 -20.52 5.23 1.32
N ALA A 401 -19.31 5.46 1.85
CA ALA A 401 -18.49 6.62 1.52
C ALA A 401 -18.14 6.69 0.03
N SER A 402 -17.64 5.60 -0.56
CA SER A 402 -17.29 5.60 -1.99
C SER A 402 -18.48 5.88 -2.88
N ALA A 403 -19.61 5.21 -2.66
CA ALA A 403 -20.84 5.39 -3.44
C ALA A 403 -21.36 6.83 -3.37
N LYS A 404 -21.32 7.46 -2.18
CA LYS A 404 -21.70 8.86 -1.97
C LYS A 404 -20.85 9.84 -2.78
N PHE A 405 -19.57 9.53 -3.03
CA PHE A 405 -18.62 10.42 -3.70
C PHE A 405 -18.35 10.09 -5.18
N ILE A 406 -18.97 9.03 -5.74
CA ILE A 406 -18.94 8.77 -7.19
C ILE A 406 -19.45 9.97 -8.00
N PRO A 407 -20.64 10.57 -7.68
CA PRO A 407 -21.12 11.72 -8.42
C PRO A 407 -20.18 12.91 -8.33
N THR A 408 -19.57 13.15 -7.17
CA THR A 408 -18.58 14.22 -6.95
C THR A 408 -17.35 14.04 -7.83
N ALA A 409 -16.80 12.83 -7.89
CA ALA A 409 -15.64 12.53 -8.73
C ALA A 409 -15.97 12.70 -10.23
N ASN A 410 -17.14 12.24 -10.67
CA ASN A 410 -17.58 12.38 -12.05
C ASN A 410 -17.85 13.85 -12.42
N ALA A 411 -18.47 14.62 -11.52
CA ALA A 411 -18.70 16.05 -11.70
C ALA A 411 -17.38 16.81 -11.82
N PHE A 412 -16.39 16.48 -10.97
CA PHE A 412 -15.06 17.07 -11.04
C PHE A 412 -14.40 16.84 -12.41
N ILE A 413 -14.39 15.59 -12.90
CA ILE A 413 -13.84 15.28 -14.24
C ILE A 413 -14.60 16.06 -15.32
N LYS A 414 -15.94 16.06 -15.26
CA LYS A 414 -16.77 16.72 -16.27
C LYS A 414 -16.53 18.22 -16.31
N GLU A 415 -16.62 18.91 -15.17
CA GLU A 415 -16.57 20.37 -15.11
C GLU A 415 -15.17 20.92 -15.39
N HIS A 416 -14.12 20.27 -14.89
CA HIS A 416 -12.77 20.81 -14.93
C HIS A 416 -11.91 20.26 -16.08
N LEU A 417 -12.11 19.01 -16.49
CA LEU A 417 -11.26 18.38 -17.51
C LEU A 417 -11.94 18.36 -18.89
N ILE A 418 -13.22 18.00 -18.94
CA ILE A 418 -13.99 17.91 -20.20
C ILE A 418 -14.49 19.29 -20.63
N GLU A 419 -15.25 19.95 -19.77
CA GLU A 419 -15.91 21.22 -20.08
C GLU A 419 -15.00 22.44 -19.82
N LYS A 420 -13.87 22.24 -19.12
CA LYS A 420 -12.86 23.26 -18.80
C LYS A 420 -13.47 24.54 -18.21
N ARG A 421 -14.51 24.42 -17.38
CA ARG A 421 -15.20 25.56 -16.74
C ARG A 421 -14.30 26.30 -15.74
N SER A 422 -13.32 25.60 -15.17
CA SER A 422 -12.31 26.15 -14.28
C SER A 422 -11.10 25.22 -14.20
N THR A 423 -10.02 25.68 -13.57
CA THR A 423 -8.77 24.91 -13.43
C THR A 423 -8.94 23.69 -12.53
N VAL A 424 -8.12 22.65 -12.72
CA VAL A 424 -8.10 21.45 -11.84
C VAL A 424 -7.65 21.76 -10.41
N PHE A 425 -6.99 22.91 -10.21
CA PHE A 425 -6.50 23.37 -8.90
C PHE A 425 -7.56 24.13 -8.09
N THR A 426 -8.78 24.22 -8.59
CA THR A 426 -9.91 24.75 -7.83
C THR A 426 -10.10 24.01 -6.51
N THR A 427 -10.68 24.71 -5.52
CA THR A 427 -10.89 24.16 -4.18
C THR A 427 -11.90 23.02 -4.25
N ILE A 428 -11.46 21.82 -3.85
CA ILE A 428 -12.35 20.67 -3.64
C ILE A 428 -12.93 20.80 -2.24
N HIS A 429 -14.26 20.84 -2.13
CA HIS A 429 -14.93 20.80 -0.83
C HIS A 429 -14.60 19.49 -0.12
N LYS A 430 -14.18 19.60 1.15
CA LYS A 430 -13.82 18.43 1.97
C LYS A 430 -14.98 17.45 2.08
N GLY A 431 -14.69 16.17 1.91
CA GLY A 431 -15.60 15.09 2.23
C GLY A 431 -15.87 15.05 3.73
N ASN A 432 -17.13 15.20 4.11
CA ASN A 432 -17.58 15.15 5.51
C ASN A 432 -17.85 13.71 5.99
N VAL A 433 -17.01 12.74 5.62
CA VAL A 433 -17.18 11.35 6.10
C VAL A 433 -16.73 11.28 7.56
N ARG A 434 -17.65 10.88 8.44
CA ARG A 434 -17.36 10.68 9.87
C ARG A 434 -16.53 9.42 10.06
N LEU A 435 -15.46 9.53 10.85
CA LEU A 435 -14.58 8.41 11.20
C LEU A 435 -14.99 7.83 12.56
N LEU A 436 -14.73 6.55 12.79
CA LEU A 436 -15.06 5.90 14.08
C LEU A 436 -14.31 6.56 15.26
N THR A 437 -13.12 7.10 15.02
CA THR A 437 -12.33 7.86 16.00
C THR A 437 -12.98 9.16 16.46
N SER A 438 -13.90 9.74 15.68
CA SER A 438 -14.59 11.00 16.03
C SER A 438 -15.67 10.82 17.11
N SER A 439 -16.04 9.57 17.41
CA SER A 439 -17.12 9.20 18.33
C SER A 439 -16.67 8.99 19.78
N VAL A 440 -15.37 9.13 20.08
CA VAL A 440 -14.79 8.78 21.39
C VAL A 440 -14.18 10.04 22.01
N SER A 441 -14.66 10.45 23.19
CA SER A 441 -13.93 11.38 24.06
C SER A 441 -12.50 10.86 24.24
N PRO A 442 -11.44 11.69 24.22
CA PRO A 442 -10.07 11.19 24.33
C PRO A 442 -9.95 10.34 25.60
N GLU A 443 -9.84 9.02 25.42
CA GLU A 443 -9.48 8.13 26.52
C GLU A 443 -8.17 8.67 27.06
N LYS A 444 -8.13 9.00 28.36
CA LYS A 444 -6.88 9.30 29.07
C LYS A 444 -5.91 8.21 28.66
N THR A 445 -4.80 8.60 28.04
CA THR A 445 -3.73 7.72 27.58
C THR A 445 -3.49 6.69 28.67
N LEU A 446 -4.01 5.48 28.48
CA LEU A 446 -3.70 4.37 29.36
C LEU A 446 -2.23 4.12 29.09
N THR A 447 -1.38 4.68 29.94
CA THR A 447 0.02 4.29 30.05
C THR A 447 0.03 2.77 30.00
N VAL A 448 0.52 2.25 28.88
CA VAL A 448 0.77 0.83 28.69
C VAL A 448 1.97 0.56 29.58
N ILE A 449 1.69 0.30 30.85
CA ILE A 449 2.62 -0.42 31.71
C ILE A 449 2.79 -1.76 31.02
N ASN A 450 4.00 -2.00 30.52
CA ASN A 450 4.47 -3.30 30.08
C ASN A 450 4.27 -4.30 31.23
N ASN A 451 3.14 -5.00 31.22
CA ASN A 451 2.91 -6.24 31.93
C ASN A 451 1.92 -7.00 31.05
N ASN A 452 2.44 -7.93 30.25
CA ASN A 452 1.72 -8.61 29.17
C ASN A 452 0.64 -9.59 29.63
N ASP A 453 0.31 -9.67 30.92
CA ASP A 453 -0.68 -10.65 31.40
C ASP A 453 -1.95 -9.99 31.96
N GLU A 454 -1.89 -8.95 32.80
CA GLU A 454 -3.09 -8.46 33.52
C GLU A 454 -4.22 -7.87 32.66
N LYS A 455 -3.92 -7.29 31.49
CA LYS A 455 -4.96 -6.66 30.64
C LYS A 455 -5.73 -7.67 29.80
N LEU A 456 -5.13 -8.82 29.49
CA LEU A 456 -5.80 -9.90 28.79
C LEU A 456 -6.85 -10.60 29.69
N PHE A 457 -6.70 -10.53 31.01
CA PHE A 457 -7.64 -11.15 31.98
C PHE A 457 -8.82 -10.24 32.36
N LYS A 458 -8.68 -8.91 32.29
CA LYS A 458 -9.77 -7.98 32.62
C LYS A 458 -10.92 -8.01 31.60
N SER A 459 -10.61 -8.08 30.29
CA SER A 459 -11.65 -8.10 29.24
C SER A 459 -12.56 -9.36 29.30
N PRO A 460 -12.03 -10.60 29.49
CA PRO A 460 -12.82 -11.80 29.73
C PRO A 460 -13.63 -11.78 31.02
N MET A 461 -13.16 -11.13 32.10
CA MET A 461 -13.93 -10.98 33.35
C MET A 461 -15.16 -10.10 33.18
N TYR A 462 -15.00 -8.91 32.55
CA TYR A 462 -16.15 -8.03 32.26
C TYR A 462 -17.13 -8.71 31.30
N TYR A 463 -16.60 -9.41 30.29
CA TYR A 463 -17.41 -10.16 29.34
C TYR A 463 -18.16 -11.33 30.00
N SER A 464 -17.51 -12.11 30.87
CA SER A 464 -18.12 -13.23 31.62
C SER A 464 -19.15 -12.76 32.65
N ALA A 465 -18.88 -11.67 33.37
CA ALA A 465 -19.82 -11.06 34.32
C ALA A 465 -21.11 -10.60 33.60
N PHE A 466 -20.96 -10.03 32.40
CA PHE A 466 -22.07 -9.55 31.58
C PHE A 466 -22.85 -10.68 30.90
N ARG A 467 -22.16 -11.71 30.39
CA ARG A 467 -22.77 -12.91 29.78
C ARG A 467 -23.55 -13.77 30.78
N LEU A 468 -23.05 -13.91 32.00
CA LEU A 468 -23.58 -14.82 33.02
C LEU A 468 -24.42 -14.12 34.09
N ASN A 469 -24.56 -12.78 33.99
CA ASN A 469 -25.29 -11.95 34.95
C ASN A 469 -24.79 -12.08 36.40
N ILE A 470 -23.47 -12.20 36.57
CA ILE A 470 -22.79 -12.35 37.87
C ILE A 470 -22.21 -11.00 38.29
N LYS A 471 -22.36 -10.62 39.57
CA LYS A 471 -21.75 -9.38 40.11
C LYS A 471 -20.23 -9.46 40.05
N LEU A 472 -19.59 -8.42 39.50
CA LEU A 472 -18.13 -8.32 39.36
C LEU A 472 -17.38 -8.57 40.68
N GLU A 473 -17.97 -8.16 41.80
CA GLU A 473 -17.44 -8.29 43.16
C GLU A 473 -17.14 -9.75 43.55
N ILE A 474 -17.89 -10.72 43.03
CA ILE A 474 -17.73 -12.15 43.30
C ILE A 474 -16.52 -12.72 42.54
N LEU A 475 -16.25 -12.18 41.35
CA LEU A 475 -15.13 -12.62 40.49
C LEU A 475 -13.79 -12.02 40.96
N SER A 476 -13.80 -10.85 41.62
CA SER A 476 -12.60 -10.21 42.17
C SER A 476 -12.06 -10.84 43.46
N THR A 477 -12.77 -11.82 44.03
CA THR A 477 -12.44 -12.38 45.35
C THR A 477 -11.23 -13.33 45.36
N TYR A 478 -10.75 -13.80 44.20
CA TYR A 478 -9.84 -14.95 44.16
C TYR A 478 -8.41 -14.75 43.66
N GLU A 479 -7.99 -13.64 43.04
CA GLU A 479 -6.58 -13.48 42.63
C GLU A 479 -6.11 -12.02 42.55
N PHE A 480 -5.38 -11.54 43.58
CA PHE A 480 -4.37 -10.46 43.47
C PHE A 480 -3.38 -10.57 44.65
N THR A 481 -2.34 -11.40 44.53
CA THR A 481 -1.14 -11.30 45.39
C THR A 481 -0.03 -10.54 44.66
N THR A 482 0.71 -9.74 45.43
CA THR A 482 1.68 -8.75 44.95
C THR A 482 2.90 -9.40 44.26
N PRO A 483 3.31 -8.99 43.04
CA PRO A 483 4.60 -9.37 42.47
C PRO A 483 5.77 -8.57 43.10
N PRO A 484 7.01 -9.10 43.13
CA PRO A 484 8.15 -8.46 43.77
C PRO A 484 8.77 -7.35 42.89
N PRO A 485 9.53 -6.39 43.47
CA PRO A 485 10.15 -5.30 42.72
C PRO A 485 11.34 -5.77 41.87
N SER A 486 11.45 -5.21 40.65
CA SER A 486 12.49 -5.50 39.67
C SER A 486 13.90 -5.05 40.09
N PHE A 487 14.89 -5.82 39.65
CA PHE A 487 16.32 -5.59 39.83
C PHE A 487 16.82 -4.27 39.21
N ILE A 488 17.47 -3.46 40.06
CA ILE A 488 18.54 -2.49 39.80
C ILE A 488 18.15 -1.06 39.41
N ASN A 489 18.41 -0.15 40.35
CA ASN A 489 19.01 1.17 40.11
C ASN A 489 19.88 1.55 41.34
N LYS A 490 21.22 1.53 41.19
CA LYS A 490 22.26 2.15 42.06
C LYS A 490 23.65 1.68 41.60
N ASN A 491 24.26 2.48 40.72
CA ASN A 491 25.65 2.44 40.18
C ASN A 491 25.83 2.12 38.66
N GLU A 492 24.86 2.49 37.82
CA GLU A 492 25.01 2.83 36.37
C GLU A 492 25.59 1.75 35.39
N PRO A 493 25.44 1.87 34.04
CA PRO A 493 25.03 3.05 33.26
C PRO A 493 23.81 2.90 32.33
N THR A 494 23.04 3.99 32.27
CA THR A 494 22.19 4.41 31.17
C THR A 494 23.02 4.79 29.95
N PHE A 495 22.86 4.08 28.83
CA PHE A 495 23.23 4.58 27.51
C PHE A 495 21.97 4.66 26.65
N GLN A 496 21.56 5.87 26.27
CA GLN A 496 20.33 6.06 25.48
C GLN A 496 20.56 6.36 24.00
N GLN A 497 21.75 6.72 23.50
CA GLN A 497 21.93 6.96 22.05
C GLN A 497 23.35 6.67 21.52
N LYS A 498 23.43 6.11 20.30
CA LYS A 498 24.67 5.88 19.51
C LYS A 498 25.45 7.16 19.17
N SER A 499 24.79 8.33 19.17
CA SER A 499 25.38 9.66 18.92
C SER A 499 26.41 10.08 19.99
N SER A 500 26.34 9.48 21.18
CA SER A 500 27.23 9.76 22.31
C SER A 500 28.68 9.25 22.12
N LEU A 501 28.94 8.46 21.07
CA LEU A 501 30.26 7.86 20.78
C LEU A 501 31.12 8.69 19.82
N ILE A 502 30.54 9.72 19.18
CA ILE A 502 31.22 10.54 18.16
C ILE A 502 32.46 11.29 18.69
N PRO A 503 32.49 11.83 19.92
CA PRO A 503 33.67 12.53 20.44
C PRO A 503 34.91 11.64 20.64
N PHE A 504 34.75 10.31 20.64
CA PHE A 504 35.84 9.36 20.88
C PHE A 504 36.46 8.78 19.59
N ILE A 505 35.89 9.11 18.42
CA ILE A 505 36.34 8.58 17.12
C ILE A 505 37.04 9.68 16.29
N SER A 506 36.91 10.96 16.66
CA SER A 506 37.52 12.09 15.93
C SER A 506 39.05 12.12 15.98
N ASP A 507 39.67 11.42 16.92
CA ASP A 507 41.13 11.51 17.15
C ASP A 507 41.97 10.56 16.28
N TYR A 508 41.34 9.76 15.39
CA TYR A 508 42.02 8.66 14.68
C TYR A 508 42.08 8.75 13.15
N PHE A 509 41.77 9.89 12.53
CA PHE A 509 41.93 10.03 11.06
C PHE A 509 42.92 11.12 10.65
N PRO A 510 44.03 10.77 9.98
CA PRO A 510 44.97 11.74 9.43
C PRO A 510 44.37 12.44 8.20
N GLN A 511 44.60 13.75 8.13
CA GLN A 511 44.25 14.62 7.01
C GLN A 511 45.15 14.39 5.79
N THR A 512 44.63 14.83 4.64
CA THR A 512 45.23 15.06 3.31
C THR A 512 45.22 13.90 2.31
N ILE A 513 44.60 14.17 1.14
CA ILE A 513 45.29 14.30 -0.17
C ILE A 513 44.44 15.19 -1.07
N THR A 514 45.09 16.18 -1.67
CA THR A 514 44.61 17.08 -2.72
C THR A 514 44.90 16.53 -4.13
N ASN A 515 44.06 16.97 -5.08
CA ASN A 515 44.31 17.24 -6.50
C ASN A 515 43.82 16.25 -7.59
N SER A 516 42.95 16.86 -8.41
CA SER A 516 42.86 16.89 -9.89
C SER A 516 42.66 15.59 -10.65
N PHE A 517 41.56 15.50 -11.42
CA PHE A 517 41.62 15.19 -12.86
C PHE A 517 40.37 15.72 -13.59
N SER A 518 40.64 16.31 -14.74
CA SER A 518 39.73 16.76 -15.79
C SER A 518 39.31 15.60 -16.69
N GLN A 519 38.00 15.43 -16.95
CA GLN A 519 37.38 15.11 -18.26
C GLN A 519 35.88 14.76 -18.09
N GLN A 520 35.04 15.27 -19.01
CA GLN A 520 33.58 15.08 -19.05
C GLN A 520 33.20 13.72 -19.68
N PRO A 521 32.15 13.03 -19.18
CA PRO A 521 31.48 11.95 -19.90
C PRO A 521 30.23 12.41 -20.69
N SER A 522 29.87 11.58 -21.66
CA SER A 522 29.11 11.94 -22.88
C SER A 522 27.61 11.64 -22.87
N VAL A 523 27.01 11.20 -21.75
CA VAL A 523 25.55 10.99 -21.62
C VAL A 523 25.11 11.21 -20.17
N ILE A 524 24.01 11.94 -19.96
CA ILE A 524 23.38 12.22 -18.67
C ILE A 524 21.91 11.79 -18.76
N ILE A 525 21.40 11.11 -17.74
CA ILE A 525 19.97 10.80 -17.55
C ILE A 525 19.47 11.72 -16.44
N VAL A 526 18.45 12.54 -16.72
CA VAL A 526 18.04 13.64 -15.82
C VAL A 526 16.74 13.31 -15.06
N ASP A 527 16.86 13.38 -13.74
CA ASP A 527 15.78 13.42 -12.74
C ASP A 527 15.30 14.87 -12.51
N GLY A 528 14.05 15.03 -12.08
CA GLY A 528 13.47 16.32 -11.74
C GLY A 528 13.99 16.98 -10.48
N ASP A 529 14.53 16.21 -9.54
CA ASP A 529 15.22 16.76 -8.35
C ASP A 529 16.65 17.24 -8.68
N GLN A 530 17.26 16.78 -9.78
CA GLN A 530 18.59 17.21 -10.22
C GLN A 530 18.62 18.52 -11.03
N LEU A 531 17.46 19.06 -11.40
CA LEU A 531 17.38 20.30 -12.20
C LEU A 531 17.59 21.60 -11.40
N LEU A 532 17.75 21.50 -10.09
CA LEU A 532 18.11 22.63 -9.22
C LEU A 532 19.63 22.86 -9.14
N SER A 533 20.45 22.09 -9.88
CA SER A 533 21.91 22.23 -9.90
C SER A 533 22.53 22.32 -11.30
N LYS A 534 21.83 22.95 -12.26
CA LYS A 534 22.49 23.58 -13.41
C LYS A 534 22.43 25.09 -13.30
#